data_AF-A0A2Z4UCW0-F1
#
_entry.id   AF-A0A2Z4UCW0-F1
#
_cell.length_a   1.000
_cell.length_b   1.000
_cell.length_c   1.000
_cell.angle_alpha   90.00
_cell.angle_beta   90.00
_cell.angle_gamma   90.00
#
_symmetry.space_group_name_H-M   'P 1'
#
loop_
_entity.id
_entity.type
_entity.pdbx_description
1 polymer ?
#
loop_
_entity_poly.entity_id
_entity_poly.type
_entity_poly.pdbx_seq_one_letter_code
_entity_poly.pdbx_strand_id
1 'polypeptide(L)' 'MILKKIEKIAKDNNISIGTLEKKLGFGNATIRSWDKCSPSVEKLKKVADYFGVSIEYFLE' A
#
# COMPACT_ATOMS: atom_id res chain seq x y z
N MET A 1 2.19 -8.84 -7.79
CA MET A 1 2.55 -8.91 -6.35
C MET A 1 2.47 -7.51 -5.73
N ILE A 2 1.25 -6.96 -5.61
CA ILE A 2 1.02 -5.59 -5.16
C ILE A 2 1.58 -5.38 -3.74
N LEU A 3 1.32 -6.32 -2.83
CA LEU A 3 1.83 -6.27 -1.46
C LEU A 3 3.37 -6.10 -1.43
N LYS A 4 4.13 -6.90 -2.20
CA LYS A 4 5.60 -6.81 -2.19
C LYS A 4 6.12 -5.46 -2.68
N LYS A 5 5.46 -4.86 -3.67
CA LYS A 5 5.83 -3.51 -4.15
C LYS A 5 5.56 -2.46 -3.08
N ILE A 6 4.43 -2.56 -2.39
CA ILE A 6 4.10 -1.70 -1.25
C ILE A 6 5.09 -1.90 -0.10
N GLU A 7 5.45 -3.14 0.23
CA GLU A 7 6.47 -3.43 1.24
C GLU A 7 7.83 -2.87 0.85
N LYS A 8 8.19 -2.93 -0.42
CA LYS A 8 9.46 -2.39 -0.92
C LYS A 8 9.51 -0.87 -0.79
N ILE A 9 8.49 -0.15 -1.26
CA ILE A 9 8.45 1.31 -1.17
C ILE A 9 8.28 1.79 0.27
N ALA A 10 7.50 1.08 1.09
CA ALA A 10 7.36 1.38 2.50
C ALA A 10 8.71 1.22 3.21
N LYS A 11 9.45 0.13 2.93
CA LYS A 11 10.79 -0.10 3.48
C LYS A 11 11.79 0.98 3.03
N ASP A 12 11.74 1.39 1.76
CA ASP A 12 12.56 2.48 1.21
C ASP A 12 12.29 3.80 1.96
N ASN A 13 11.02 4.08 2.24
CA ASN A 13 10.56 5.23 3.02
C ASN A 13 10.68 5.07 4.54
N ASN A 14 11.35 4.01 5.03
CA ASN A 14 11.48 3.71 6.46
C ASN A 14 10.14 3.58 7.22
N ILE A 15 9.09 3.17 6.51
CA ILE A 15 7.74 2.97 7.04
C ILE A 15 7.41 1.47 7.03
N SER A 16 6.84 1.01 8.14
CA SER A 16 6.26 -0.34 8.20
C SER A 16 4.82 -0.34 7.72
N ILE A 17 4.36 -1.45 7.15
CA ILE A 17 2.98 -1.61 6.65
C ILE A 17 1.94 -1.23 7.73
N GLY A 18 2.12 -1.67 8.97
CA GLY A 18 1.21 -1.30 10.06
C GLY A 18 1.19 0.20 10.39
N THR A 19 2.32 0.89 10.22
CA THR A 19 2.40 2.35 10.39
C THR A 19 1.73 3.07 9.23
N LEU A 20 1.93 2.58 8.00
CA LEU A 20 1.26 3.08 6.80
C LEU A 20 -0.26 2.93 6.92
N GLU A 21 -0.73 1.76 7.36
CA GLU A 21 -2.15 1.49 7.60
C GLU A 21 -2.72 2.48 8.62
N LYS A 22 -2.02 2.71 9.75
CA LYS A 22 -2.43 3.71 10.73
C LYS A 22 -2.45 5.13 10.16
N LYS A 23 -1.43 5.53 9.39
CA LYS A 23 -1.36 6.87 8.78
C LYS A 23 -2.49 7.11 7.78
N LEU A 24 -2.82 6.09 6.99
CA LEU A 24 -3.87 6.16 5.96
C LEU A 24 -5.28 5.93 6.53
N GLY A 25 -5.39 5.58 7.81
CA GLY A 25 -6.65 5.22 8.44
C GLY A 25 -7.23 3.92 7.89
N PHE A 26 -6.39 3.00 7.43
CA PHE A 26 -6.83 1.69 6.99
C PHE A 26 -7.12 0.78 8.18
N GLY A 27 -8.11 -0.09 7.99
CA GLY A 27 -8.38 -1.17 8.94
C GLY A 27 -7.17 -2.10 9.06
N ASN A 28 -7.01 -2.69 10.24
CA ASN A 28 -5.88 -3.57 10.54
C ASN A 28 -5.79 -4.71 9.51
N ALA A 29 -4.60 -4.95 8.94
CA ALA A 29 -4.35 -5.97 7.92
C ALA A 29 -5.04 -5.76 6.55
N THR A 30 -5.48 -4.53 6.23
CA THR A 30 -5.98 -4.18 4.90
C THR A 30 -4.93 -4.41 3.83
N ILE A 31 -3.70 -3.92 4.03
CA ILE A 31 -2.63 -4.05 3.02
C ILE A 31 -2.17 -5.50 2.91
N ARG A 32 -2.08 -6.23 4.04
CA ARG A 32 -1.79 -7.68 4.01
C ARG A 32 -2.85 -8.48 3.25
N SER A 33 -4.11 -8.08 3.34
CA SER A 33 -5.20 -8.71 2.58
C SER A 33 -5.01 -8.54 1.07
N TRP A 34 -4.24 -7.54 0.62
CA TRP A 34 -3.97 -7.29 -0.80
C TRP A 34 -3.05 -8.32 -1.46
N ASP A 35 -2.44 -9.20 -0.66
CA ASP A 35 -1.75 -10.38 -1.16
C ASP A 35 -2.72 -11.41 -1.74
N LYS A 36 -3.88 -11.57 -1.08
CA LYS A 36 -4.92 -12.54 -1.46
C LYS A 36 -6.04 -11.94 -2.29
N CYS A 37 -6.38 -10.67 -2.06
CA CYS A 37 -7.49 -9.97 -2.70
C CYS A 37 -6.97 -8.74 -3.43
N SER A 38 -7.56 -8.37 -4.56
CA SER A 38 -7.18 -7.12 -5.21
C SER A 38 -7.64 -5.91 -4.38
N PRO A 39 -6.80 -4.88 -4.17
CA PRO A 39 -7.21 -3.65 -3.53
C PRO A 39 -8.31 -2.93 -4.32
N SER A 40 -9.14 -2.18 -3.62
CA SER A 40 -9.96 -1.15 -4.25
C SER A 40 -9.06 -0.01 -4.76
N VAL A 41 -9.36 0.51 -5.95
CA VAL A 41 -8.63 1.62 -6.58
C VAL A 41 -8.49 2.81 -5.63
N GLU A 42 -9.52 3.11 -4.83
CA GLU A 42 -9.48 4.21 -3.84
C GLU A 42 -8.38 4.03 -2.78
N LYS A 43 -8.25 2.82 -2.23
CA LYS A 43 -7.24 2.55 -1.20
C LYS A 43 -5.84 2.51 -1.81
N LEU A 44 -5.71 1.90 -2.99
CA LEU A 44 -4.44 1.87 -3.71
C LEU A 44 -3.99 3.29 -4.08
N LYS A 45 -4.92 4.13 -4.53
CA LYS A 45 -4.68 5.54 -4.83
C LYS A 45 -4.22 6.31 -3.59
N LYS A 46 -4.84 6.09 -2.41
CA LYS A 46 -4.37 6.70 -1.16
C LYS A 46 -2.92 6.34 -0.80
N VAL A 47 -2.54 5.07 -0.99
CA VAL A 47 -1.15 4.63 -0.77
C VAL A 47 -0.23 5.29 -1.79
N ALA A 48 -0.63 5.29 -3.05
CA ALA A 48 0.12 5.84 -4.16
C ALA A 48 0.36 7.35 -3.96
N ASP A 49 -0.69 8.10 -3.63
CA ASP A 49 -0.66 9.53 -3.31
C ASP A 49 0.23 9.84 -2.10
N TYR A 50 0.13 9.01 -1.06
CA TYR A 50 0.97 9.15 0.14
C TYR A 50 2.46 8.96 -0.14
N PHE A 51 2.82 8.04 -1.04
CA PHE A 51 4.21 7.82 -1.45
C PHE A 51 4.63 8.67 -2.66
N GLY A 52 3.72 9.45 -3.25
CA GLY A 52 3.97 10.22 -4.47
C GLY A 52 4.24 9.37 -5.71
N VAL A 53 3.73 8.13 -5.74
CA VAL A 53 3.86 7.22 -6.89
C VAL A 53 2.53 7.00 -7.60
N SER A 54 2.57 6.53 -8.85
CA SER A 54 1.37 6.18 -9.60
C SER A 54 0.78 4.85 -9.16
N ILE A 55 -0.54 4.71 -9.26
CA ILE A 55 -1.27 3.46 -9.01
C ILE A 55 -0.78 2.33 -9.94
N GLU A 56 -0.46 2.66 -11.19
CA GLU A 56 0.14 1.76 -12.17
C GLU A 56 1.43 1.11 -11.68
N TYR A 57 2.24 1.81 -10.88
CA TYR A 57 3.45 1.24 -10.29
C TYR A 57 3.17 -0.06 -9.53
N PHE A 58 2.00 -0.16 -8.88
CA PHE A 58 1.60 -1.35 -8.15
C PHE A 58 0.93 -2.43 -9.00
N LEU A 59 0.29 -2.02 -10.10
CA LEU A 59 -0.43 -2.90 -11.04
C LEU A 59 0.51 -3.62 -12.03
N GLU A 60 1.64 -2.99 -12.36
CA GLU A 60 2.69 -3.55 -13.21
C GLU A 60 3.43 -4.75 -12.59
#